data_AF-A0A7V3A336-F1
#
_entry.id   AF-A0A7V3A336-F1
#
_cell.length_a   1.000
_cell.length_b   1.000
_cell.length_c   1.000
_cell.angle_alpha   90.00
_cell.angle_beta   90.00
_cell.angle_gamma   90.00
#
_symmetry.space_group_name_H-M   'P 1'
#
loop_
_entity.id
_entity.type
_entity.pdbx_description
1 polymer ?
#
loop_
_entity_poly.entity_id
_entity_poly.type
_entity_poly.pdbx_seq_one_letter_code
_entity_poly.pdbx_strand_id
1 'polypeptide(L)'
;MAVISIRFNKEEENILEFLSAQLEKDKSSLIKYSLRELYEDLIDNKKIEEYEIREKQEKQRFLKSEEIIKEIQDTGSAPGPSPAPGSPGR
;
A
#
# COMPACT_ATOMS: atom_id res chain seq x y z
N MET A 1 -15.57 -19.21 -13.88
CA MET A 1 -16.23 -18.13 -13.11
C MET A 1 -16.98 -18.80 -11.98
N ALA A 2 -16.60 -18.57 -10.72
CA ALA A 2 -17.31 -19.16 -9.58
C ALA A 2 -18.64 -18.43 -9.37
N VAL A 3 -19.71 -19.17 -9.11
CA VAL A 3 -21.02 -18.61 -8.78
C VAL A 3 -21.19 -18.71 -7.27
N ILE A 4 -21.45 -17.57 -6.64
CA ILE A 4 -21.69 -17.47 -5.20
C ILE A 4 -23.13 -16.98 -5.03
N SER A 5 -23.92 -17.71 -4.26
CA SER A 5 -25.28 -17.29 -3.90
C SER A 5 -25.24 -16.55 -2.58
N ILE A 6 -25.74 -15.32 -2.57
CA ILE A 6 -25.83 -14.45 -1.39
C ILE A 6 -27.31 -14.14 -1.19
N ARG A 7 -27.78 -14.22 0.06
CA ARG A 7 -29.16 -13.90 0.42
C ARG A 7 -29.18 -12.51 1.05
N PHE A 8 -29.96 -11.62 0.46
CA PHE A 8 -30.22 -10.29 1.00
C PHE A 8 -31.57 -10.24 1.71
N ASN A 9 -31.69 -9.32 2.66
CA ASN A 9 -32.98 -8.90 3.19
C ASN A 9 -33.66 -7.90 2.22
N LYS A 10 -34.90 -7.53 2.51
CA LYS A 10 -35.69 -6.65 1.61
C LYS A 10 -35.10 -5.24 1.48
N GLU A 11 -34.52 -4.71 2.55
CA GLU A 11 -33.92 -3.37 2.56
C GLU A 11 -32.60 -3.36 1.77
N GLU A 12 -31.74 -4.36 1.98
CA GLU A 12 -30.50 -4.57 1.24
C GLU A 12 -30.76 -4.75 -0.26
N GLU A 13 -31.78 -5.51 -0.63
CA GLU A 13 -32.16 -5.70 -2.04
C GLU A 13 -32.58 -4.36 -2.69
N ASN A 14 -33.38 -3.54 -1.99
CA ASN A 14 -33.78 -2.21 -2.46
C ASN A 14 -32.56 -1.29 -2.65
N ILE A 15 -31.62 -1.32 -1.72
CA ILE A 15 -30.37 -0.55 -1.81
C ILE A 15 -29.56 -1.01 -3.02
N LEU A 16 -29.41 -2.31 -3.21
CA LEU A 16 -28.64 -2.88 -4.30
C LEU A 16 -29.28 -2.58 -5.66
N GLU A 17 -30.61 -2.62 -5.75
CA GLU A 17 -31.36 -2.21 -6.95
C GLU A 17 -31.19 -0.73 -7.25
N PHE A 18 -31.30 0.13 -6.24
CA PHE A 18 -31.08 1.56 -6.38
C PHE A 18 -29.66 1.86 -6.90
N LEU A 19 -28.64 1.26 -6.29
CA LEU A 19 -27.24 1.43 -6.70
C LEU A 19 -26.99 0.88 -8.10
N SER A 20 -27.57 -0.27 -8.44
CA SER A 20 -27.49 -0.87 -9.78
C SER A 20 -28.07 0.06 -10.84
N ALA A 21 -29.21 0.69 -10.56
CA ALA A 21 -29.85 1.64 -11.46
C ALA A 21 -29.06 2.95 -11.60
N GLN A 22 -28.58 3.54 -10.50
CA GLN A 22 -27.86 4.82 -10.53
C GLN A 22 -26.46 4.72 -11.15
N LEU A 23 -25.78 3.59 -10.94
CA LEU A 23 -24.41 3.39 -11.40
C LEU A 23 -24.34 2.63 -12.72
N GLU A 24 -25.48 2.25 -13.31
CA GLU A 24 -25.60 1.46 -14.54
C GLU A 24 -24.72 0.21 -14.54
N LYS A 25 -24.61 -0.43 -13.37
CA LYS A 25 -23.78 -1.62 -13.15
C LYS A 25 -24.66 -2.78 -12.69
N ASP A 26 -24.30 -3.98 -13.10
CA ASP A 26 -24.95 -5.17 -12.61
C ASP A 26 -24.67 -5.38 -11.11
N LYS A 27 -25.66 -5.97 -10.41
CA LYS A 27 -25.59 -6.26 -8.97
C LYS A 27 -24.31 -7.04 -8.60
N SER A 28 -23.86 -7.97 -9.45
CA SER A 28 -22.67 -8.79 -9.16
C SER A 28 -21.38 -7.98 -9.23
N SER A 29 -21.26 -7.06 -10.19
CA SER A 29 -20.12 -6.16 -10.31
C SER A 29 -20.05 -5.18 -9.15
N LEU A 30 -21.19 -4.67 -8.68
CA LEU A 30 -21.24 -3.84 -7.47
C LEU A 30 -20.76 -4.60 -6.23
N ILE A 31 -21.27 -5.81 -6.01
CA ILE A 31 -20.85 -6.65 -4.87
C ILE A 31 -19.34 -6.94 -4.92
N LYS A 32 -18.81 -7.32 -6.10
CA LYS A 32 -17.38 -7.60 -6.26
C LYS A 32 -16.51 -6.37 -6.02
N TYR A 33 -16.99 -5.21 -6.50
CA TYR A 33 -16.31 -3.95 -6.27
C TYR A 33 -16.24 -3.66 -4.76
N SER A 34 -17.39 -3.65 -4.07
CA SER A 34 -17.43 -3.41 -2.63
C SER A 34 -16.58 -4.39 -1.82
N LEU A 35 -16.59 -5.69 -2.16
CA LEU A 35 -15.74 -6.69 -1.51
C LEU A 35 -14.25 -6.39 -1.68
N ARG A 36 -13.85 -5.89 -2.84
CA ARG A 36 -12.46 -5.54 -3.11
C ARG A 36 -12.03 -4.33 -2.31
N GLU A 37 -12.82 -3.25 -2.31
CA GLU A 37 -12.53 -2.04 -1.54
C GLU A 37 -12.41 -2.38 -0.05
N LEU A 38 -13.39 -3.12 0.50
CA LEU A 38 -13.36 -3.54 1.91
C LEU A 38 -12.15 -4.41 2.27
N TYR A 39 -11.69 -5.23 1.32
CA TYR A 39 -10.48 -6.03 1.51
C TYR A 39 -9.23 -5.16 1.51
N GLU A 40 -9.11 -4.21 0.57
CA GLU A 40 -7.99 -3.28 0.50
C GLU A 40 -7.92 -2.42 1.79
N ASP A 41 -9.05 -1.87 2.23
CA ASP A 41 -9.16 -1.13 3.49
C ASP A 41 -8.69 -1.95 4.71
N LEU A 42 -9.06 -3.23 4.76
CA LEU A 42 -8.65 -4.12 5.85
C LEU A 42 -7.12 -4.33 5.87
N ILE A 43 -6.51 -4.51 4.70
CA ILE A 43 -5.07 -4.72 4.58
C ILE A 43 -4.31 -3.44 4.94
N ASP A 44 -4.79 -2.29 4.48
CA ASP A 44 -4.17 -1.00 4.77
C ASP A 44 -4.21 -0.68 6.26
N ASN A 45 -5.36 -0.92 6.91
CA ASN A 45 -5.49 -0.74 8.35
C ASN A 45 -4.52 -1.64 9.14
N LYS A 46 -4.34 -2.90 8.72
CA LYS A 46 -3.34 -3.78 9.33
C LYS A 46 -1.92 -3.25 9.16
N LYS A 47 -1.60 -2.72 7.99
CA LYS A 47 -0.28 -2.13 7.71
C LYS A 47 0.00 -0.94 8.61
N ILE A 48 -0.99 -0.09 8.82
CA ILE A 48 -0.92 1.06 9.73
C ILE A 48 -0.71 0.57 11.17
N GLU A 49 -1.51 -0.39 11.62
CA GLU A 49 -1.39 -0.95 12.97
C GLU A 49 0.00 -1.57 13.22
N GLU A 50 0.52 -2.35 12.27
CA GLU A 50 1.89 -2.89 12.34
C GLU A 50 2.97 -1.80 12.40
N TYR A 51 2.76 -0.67 11.71
CA TYR A 51 3.66 0.47 11.78
C TYR A 51 3.59 1.14 13.15
N GLU A 52 2.40 1.46 13.65
CA GLU A 52 2.20 2.09 14.96
C GLU A 52 2.77 1.26 16.12
N ILE A 53 2.65 -0.07 16.04
CA ILE A 53 3.23 -0.98 17.04
C ILE A 53 4.76 -0.87 17.04
N ARG A 54 5.40 -0.89 15.86
CA ARG A 54 6.86 -0.72 15.75
C ARG A 54 7.31 0.66 16.22
N GLU A 55 6.57 1.69 15.83
CA GLU A 55 6.83 3.07 16.22
C GLU A 55 6.81 3.26 17.74
N LYS A 56 5.86 2.62 18.44
CA LYS A 56 5.78 2.65 19.91
C LYS A 56 6.93 1.90 20.60
N GLN A 57 7.51 0.91 19.94
CA GLN A 57 8.58 0.08 20.49
C GLN A 57 9.98 0.68 20.25
N GLU A 58 10.15 1.46 19.18
CA GLU A 58 11.43 2.07 18.81
C GLU A 58 11.56 3.51 19.33
N LYS A 59 12.80 3.92 19.69
CA LYS A 59 13.08 5.34 19.96
C LYS A 59 13.06 6.09 18.63
N GLN A 60 12.01 6.85 18.39
CA GLN A 60 11.92 7.70 17.22
C GLN A 60 13.07 8.72 17.17
N ARG A 61 13.73 8.81 16.02
CA ARG A 61 14.68 9.88 15.71
C ARG A 61 13.99 10.92 14.85
N PHE A 62 13.82 12.12 15.39
CA PHE A 62 13.39 13.27 14.62
C PHE A 62 14.58 13.80 13.83
N LEU A 63 14.54 13.67 12.51
CA LEU A 63 15.56 14.17 11.62
C LEU A 63 15.11 15.51 11.03
N LYS A 64 16.07 16.42 10.81
CA LYS A 64 15.79 17.64 10.06
C LYS A 64 15.79 17.37 8.56
N SER A 65 15.12 18.24 7.81
CA SER A 65 15.07 18.19 6.35
C SER A 65 16.47 18.09 5.73
N GLU A 66 17.46 18.81 6.27
CA GLU A 66 18.83 18.79 5.76
C GLU A 66 19.56 17.47 6.02
N GLU A 67 19.21 16.77 7.09
CA GLU A 67 19.80 15.49 7.48
C GLU A 67 19.27 14.37 6.58
N ILE A 68 17.97 14.39 6.27
CA ILE A 68 17.33 13.44 5.35
C ILE A 68 17.93 13.56 3.94
N ILE A 69 18.14 14.79 3.45
CA ILE A 69 18.71 15.03 2.12
C ILE A 69 20.15 14.49 2.01
N LYS A 70 20.95 14.63 3.08
CA LYS A 70 22.31 14.08 3.12
C LYS A 70 22.31 12.56 3.10
N GLU A 71 21.45 11.92 3.88
CA GLU A 71 21.37 10.46 3.97
C GLU A 71 20.92 9.80 2.64
N ILE A 72 20.03 10.47 1.90
CA ILE A 72 19.61 10.04 0.56
C ILE A 72 20.73 10.22 -0.48
N GLN A 73 21.58 11.26 -0.35
CA GLN A 73 22.70 11.49 -1.26
C GLN A 73 23.87 10.54 -1.01
N ASP A 74 24.14 10.18 0.25
CA ASP A 74 25.20 9.24 0.63
C ASP A 74 24.88 7.79 0.22
N THR A 75 23.61 7.40 0.21
CA THR A 75 23.15 6.08 -0.29
C THR A 75 23.13 5.96 -1.82
N GLY A 76 23.19 7.09 -2.54
CA GLY A 76 23.29 7.15 -4.00
C GLY A 76 24.72 7.14 -4.56
N SER A 77 25.75 7.29 -3.71
CA SER A 77 27.15 7.18 -4.14
C SER A 77 27.63 5.73 -4.00
N ALA A 78 27.40 4.93 -5.04
CA ALA A 78 28.15 3.69 -5.22
C ALA A 78 29.66 3.97 -5.08
N PRO A 79 30.45 3.07 -4.45
CA PRO A 79 31.89 3.26 -4.37
C PRO A 79 32.44 3.30 -5.80
N GLY A 80 32.96 4.46 -6.20
CA GLY A 80 33.66 4.64 -7.47
C GLY A 80 34.80 3.62 -7.59
N PRO A 81 35.17 3.22 -8.82
CA PRO A 81 36.14 2.15 -9.02
C PRO A 81 37.47 2.49 -8.32
N SER A 82 37.93 1.54 -7.52
CA SER A 82 39.20 1.59 -6.79
C SER A 82 40.34 1.96 -7.76
N PRO A 83 41.23 2.91 -7.44
CA PRO A 83 42.35 3.22 -8.30
C PRO A 83 43.26 2.00 -8.42
N ALA A 84 43.52 1.57 -9.67
CA ALA A 84 44.38 0.44 -9.96
C ALA A 84 45.77 0.65 -9.32
N PRO A 85 46.35 -0.37 -8.66
CA PRO A 85 47.68 -0.27 -8.09
C PRO A 85 48.70 -0.04 -9.21
N GLY A 86 49.58 0.93 -8.96
CA GLY A 86 50.50 1.49 -9.94
C GLY A 86 51.32 0.45 -10.70
N SER A 87 51.50 0.71 -12.00
CA SER A 87 52.45 -0.01 -12.83
C SER A 87 53.88 0.20 -12.30
N PRO A 88 54.64 -0.87 -12.00
CA PRO A 88 56.05 -0.75 -11.73
C PRO A 88 56.78 -0.46 -13.04
N GLY A 89 57.64 0.55 -12.99
CA GLY A 89 58.37 1.07 -14.13
C GLY A 89 59.27 0.04 -14.80
N ARG A 90 59.56 0.32 -16.08
CA ARG A 90 60.77 -0.05 -16.79
C ARG A 90 61.14 1.07 -17.75
#